data_AF-A0A9D2GJP0-F1
#
_entry.id   AF-A0A9D2GJP0-F1
#
_cell.length_a   1.000
_cell.length_b   1.000
_cell.length_c   1.000
_cell.angle_alpha   90.00
_cell.angle_beta   90.00
_cell.angle_gamma   90.00
#
_symmetry.space_group_name_H-M   'P 1'
#
loop_
_entity.id
_entity.type
_entity.pdbx_description
1 polymer ?
#
loop_
_entity_poly.entity_id
_entity_poly.type
_entity_poly.pdbx_seq_one_letter_code
_entity_poly.pdbx_strand_id
1 'polypeptide(L)'
;MKIWRRYGTTALFLGLTICLTAAGFLLTEKGFSEMENRYLQKKPEFSWKALFDGSFGEAYEDYLGDQFPFRQSFVAARTGAERLLGREDVNGVYFGKDGYLLEKFDREDIETEQMEKNLDALAGFLTRQAGRLGADRVRAMLVPSASWILKEKLPFAAAPYDQGTVVRMLEKRLTAGSSFSGTEAYDGDAGTAFNLPADAMVVDVEQSLREHRLEEIYYRTDHHWTVLGAYYGYCAWAESMGFVPREKEEFAVETVSRNFLGTVQAKVGVGAEPDRMERWVPVDGTEWEAYYDRAEEPAGLYAESALESRDKYRFYLDGNHGLTEIRRVKAGG
;
A
#
# COMPACT_ATOMS: atom_id res chain seq x y z
N MET A 1 37.75 -0.45 -40.70
CA MET A 1 37.75 -0.91 -39.29
C MET A 1 38.13 0.15 -38.25
N LYS A 2 39.16 1.00 -38.43
CA LYS A 2 39.55 2.01 -37.41
C LYS A 2 38.50 3.12 -37.15
N ILE A 3 37.71 3.52 -38.15
CA ILE A 3 36.66 4.54 -38.03
C ILE A 3 35.46 4.03 -37.21
N TRP A 4 35.00 2.81 -37.47
CA TRP A 4 33.96 2.13 -36.67
C TRP A 4 34.38 1.95 -35.21
N ARG A 5 35.67 1.72 -34.95
CA ARG A 5 36.20 1.62 -33.59
C ARG A 5 36.28 2.97 -32.86
N ARG A 6 36.29 4.10 -33.59
CA ARG A 6 36.42 5.46 -33.03
C ARG A 6 35.08 6.19 -32.89
N TYR A 7 34.10 5.90 -33.75
CA TYR A 7 32.79 6.55 -33.77
C TYR A 7 31.62 5.57 -33.62
N GLY A 8 31.86 4.26 -33.59
CA GLY A 8 30.79 3.25 -33.54
C GLY A 8 29.94 3.33 -32.27
N THR A 9 30.55 3.62 -31.12
CA THR A 9 29.83 3.83 -29.85
C THR A 9 28.97 5.09 -29.90
N THR A 10 29.51 6.19 -30.41
CA THR A 10 28.77 7.46 -30.59
C THR A 10 27.63 7.30 -31.59
N ALA A 11 27.86 6.64 -32.73
CA ALA A 11 26.84 6.39 -33.74
C ALA A 11 25.73 5.47 -33.21
N LEU A 12 26.09 4.43 -32.43
CA LEU A 12 25.13 3.56 -31.76
C LEU A 12 24.28 4.33 -30.75
N PHE A 13 24.91 5.17 -29.92
CA PHE A 13 24.21 6.00 -28.93
C PHE A 13 23.22 6.96 -29.60
N LEU A 14 23.68 7.74 -30.58
CA LEU A 14 22.84 8.68 -31.31
C LEU A 14 21.71 7.97 -32.08
N GLY A 15 22.01 6.82 -32.70
CA GLY A 15 21.02 5.99 -33.37
C GLY A 15 19.93 5.51 -32.40
N LEU A 16 20.33 5.00 -31.23
CA LEU A 16 19.39 4.58 -30.18
C LEU A 16 18.52 5.74 -29.71
N THR A 17 19.10 6.93 -29.43
CA THR A 17 18.35 8.12 -29.03
C THR A 17 17.31 8.51 -30.08
N ILE A 18 17.72 8.60 -31.35
CA ILE A 18 16.80 8.96 -32.45
C ILE A 18 15.67 7.93 -32.57
N CYS A 19 15.98 6.63 -32.50
CA CYS A 19 14.98 5.57 -32.55
C CYS A 19 13.99 5.65 -31.39
N LEU A 20 14.46 5.87 -30.15
CA LEU A 20 13.61 5.99 -28.98
C LEU A 20 12.74 7.25 -29.03
N THR A 21 13.29 8.38 -29.48
CA THR A 21 12.51 9.60 -29.69
C THR A 21 11.43 9.39 -30.75
N ALA A 22 11.77 8.77 -31.89
CA ALA A 22 10.80 8.45 -32.93
C ALA A 22 9.70 7.48 -32.42
N ALA A 23 10.09 6.47 -31.64
CA ALA A 23 9.14 5.56 -31.01
C ALA A 23 8.20 6.29 -30.03
N GLY A 24 8.69 7.27 -29.28
CA GLY A 24 7.86 8.10 -28.39
C GLY A 24 6.79 8.92 -29.13
N PHE A 25 7.06 9.37 -30.35
CA PHE A 25 6.06 10.06 -31.19
C PHE A 25 5.07 9.10 -31.86
N LEU A 26 5.47 7.86 -32.12
CA LEU A 26 4.65 6.86 -32.82
C LEU A 26 3.77 6.04 -31.87
N LEU A 27 4.21 5.83 -30.64
CA LEU A 27 3.45 5.08 -29.64
C LEU A 27 2.36 5.95 -29.04
N THR A 28 1.17 5.37 -28.89
CA THR A 28 0.04 6.04 -28.26
C THR A 28 0.30 6.23 -26.77
N GLU A 29 -0.02 7.43 -26.28
CA GLU A 29 0.00 7.75 -24.85
C GLU A 29 -0.90 6.80 -24.07
N LYS A 30 -0.35 6.22 -23.00
CA LYS A 30 -1.08 5.33 -22.09
C LYS A 30 -1.65 6.15 -20.95
N GLY A 31 -2.95 5.98 -20.66
CA GLY A 31 -3.58 6.62 -19.51
C GLY A 31 -3.33 5.89 -18.19
N PHE A 32 -3.20 4.57 -18.22
CA PHE A 32 -3.03 3.73 -17.03
C PHE A 32 -1.95 2.67 -17.26
N SER A 33 -1.14 2.42 -16.24
CA SER A 33 -0.17 1.32 -16.22
C SER A 33 -0.73 0.16 -15.43
N GLU A 34 -1.17 -0.90 -16.12
CA GLU A 34 -1.54 -2.17 -15.47
C GLU A 34 -0.38 -2.79 -14.68
N MET A 35 0.86 -2.47 -15.06
CA MET A 35 2.04 -3.03 -14.40
C MET A 35 2.34 -2.31 -13.08
N GLU A 36 2.28 -0.98 -13.09
CA GLU A 36 2.56 -0.16 -11.90
C GLU A 36 1.29 0.12 -11.07
N ASN A 37 0.14 -0.38 -11.53
CA ASN A 37 -1.20 -0.16 -10.98
C ASN A 37 -1.50 1.33 -10.66
N ARG A 38 -1.20 2.23 -11.59
CA ARG A 38 -1.39 3.67 -11.42
C ARG A 38 -1.69 4.40 -12.73
N TYR A 39 -2.33 5.56 -12.61
CA TYR A 39 -2.47 6.49 -13.72
C TYR A 39 -1.10 7.07 -14.10
N LEU A 40 -0.87 7.18 -15.40
CA LEU A 40 0.36 7.73 -15.95
C LEU A 40 0.18 9.22 -16.23
N GLN A 41 1.27 9.97 -16.06
CA GLN A 41 1.29 11.39 -16.35
C GLN A 41 0.95 11.63 -17.81
N LYS A 42 0.09 12.62 -18.01
CA LYS A 42 -0.30 13.09 -19.33
C LYS A 42 0.55 14.26 -19.76
N LYS A 43 0.56 14.55 -21.06
CA LYS A 43 1.31 15.69 -21.59
C LYS A 43 0.89 16.99 -20.88
N PRO A 44 1.80 17.69 -20.18
CA PRO A 44 1.45 18.90 -19.46
C PRO A 44 1.09 20.04 -20.42
N GLU A 45 0.17 20.90 -20.00
CA GLU A 45 -0.16 22.12 -20.74
C GLU A 45 0.98 23.14 -20.63
N PHE A 46 1.39 23.69 -21.77
CA PHE A 46 2.48 24.67 -21.80
C PHE A 46 2.01 26.03 -21.28
N SER A 47 2.77 26.59 -20.35
CA SER A 47 2.60 27.96 -19.87
C SER A 47 3.95 28.61 -19.63
N TRP A 48 4.10 29.87 -20.07
CA TRP A 48 5.32 30.64 -19.82
C TRP A 48 5.63 30.79 -18.33
N LYS A 49 4.60 30.92 -17.48
CA LYS A 49 4.78 30.98 -16.03
C LYS A 49 5.39 29.67 -15.51
N ALA A 50 4.77 28.54 -15.89
CA ALA A 50 5.20 27.20 -15.49
C ALA A 50 6.62 26.85 -16.00
N LEU A 51 7.01 27.40 -17.16
CA LEU A 51 8.37 27.22 -17.68
C LEU A 51 9.40 27.96 -16.84
N PHE A 52 9.13 29.21 -16.47
CA PHE A 52 10.09 30.03 -15.71
C PHE A 52 10.10 29.71 -14.21
N ASP A 53 9.03 29.14 -13.66
CA ASP A 53 9.00 28.66 -12.27
C ASP A 53 9.47 27.20 -12.11
N GLY A 54 9.77 26.50 -13.22
CA GLY A 54 10.32 25.15 -13.24
C GLY A 54 9.28 24.02 -13.22
N SER A 55 8.03 24.30 -12.86
CA SER A 55 6.98 23.29 -12.74
C SER A 55 6.63 22.59 -14.06
N PHE A 56 6.75 23.28 -15.20
CA PHE A 56 6.57 22.66 -16.52
C PHE A 56 7.68 21.64 -16.81
N GLY A 57 8.93 21.94 -16.42
CA GLY A 57 10.06 21.05 -16.64
C GLY A 57 9.90 19.75 -15.86
N GLU A 58 9.59 19.86 -14.57
CA GLU A 58 9.32 18.72 -13.68
C GLU A 58 8.17 17.85 -14.21
N ALA A 59 7.01 18.45 -14.50
CA ALA A 59 5.87 17.72 -15.05
C ALA A 59 6.15 17.10 -16.42
N TYR A 60 7.00 17.72 -17.24
CA TYR A 60 7.39 17.18 -18.55
C TYR A 60 8.37 16.02 -18.43
N GLU A 61 9.30 16.07 -17.46
CA GLU A 61 10.18 14.94 -17.13
C GLU A 61 9.37 13.74 -16.63
N ASP A 62 8.38 13.96 -15.76
CA ASP A 62 7.50 12.89 -15.28
C ASP A 62 6.68 12.27 -16.43
N TYR A 63 6.11 13.12 -17.30
CA TYR A 63 5.42 12.68 -18.51
C TYR A 63 6.32 11.82 -19.40
N LEU A 64 7.54 12.28 -19.70
CA LEU A 64 8.48 11.52 -20.53
C LEU A 64 8.88 10.20 -19.87
N GLY A 65 9.08 10.20 -18.55
CA GLY A 65 9.36 8.99 -17.79
C GLY A 65 8.23 7.97 -17.91
N ASP A 66 6.99 8.41 -17.75
CA ASP A 66 5.80 7.55 -17.77
C ASP A 66 5.48 7.02 -19.17
N GLN A 67 5.66 7.83 -20.21
CA GLN A 67 5.39 7.46 -21.59
C GLN A 67 6.59 6.85 -22.32
N PHE A 68 7.70 6.60 -21.61
CA PHE A 68 8.94 6.12 -22.22
C PHE A 68 8.75 4.76 -22.92
N PRO A 69 9.15 4.62 -24.21
CA PRO A 69 9.05 3.36 -24.93
C PRO A 69 9.82 2.25 -24.23
N PHE A 70 9.18 1.10 -24.01
CA PHE A 70 9.79 -0.05 -23.36
C PHE A 70 10.36 0.23 -21.95
N ARG A 71 9.80 1.22 -21.22
CA ARG A 71 10.18 1.61 -19.85
C ARG A 71 10.57 0.44 -18.97
N GLN A 72 9.78 -0.62 -19.03
CA GLN A 72 9.89 -1.74 -18.10
C GLN A 72 11.06 -2.68 -18.43
N SER A 73 11.43 -2.78 -19.71
CA SER A 73 12.71 -3.40 -20.10
C SER A 73 13.91 -2.58 -19.63
N PHE A 74 13.81 -1.24 -19.64
CA PHE A 74 14.87 -0.36 -19.12
C PHE A 74 15.00 -0.44 -17.60
N VAL A 75 13.88 -0.47 -16.87
CA VAL A 75 13.86 -0.69 -15.42
C VAL A 75 14.53 -2.01 -15.09
N ALA A 76 14.14 -3.11 -15.76
CA ALA A 76 14.76 -4.42 -15.57
C ALA A 76 16.27 -4.42 -15.86
N ALA A 77 16.69 -3.78 -16.96
CA ALA A 77 18.10 -3.68 -17.34
C ALA A 77 18.92 -2.88 -16.31
N ARG A 78 18.38 -1.74 -15.85
CA ARG A 78 18.98 -0.91 -14.79
C ARG A 78 19.10 -1.72 -13.50
N THR A 79 18.03 -2.37 -13.06
CA THR A 79 18.04 -3.20 -11.86
C THR A 79 19.07 -4.32 -11.96
N GLY A 80 19.13 -5.02 -13.10
CA GLY A 80 20.14 -6.05 -13.33
C GLY A 80 21.57 -5.52 -13.22
N ALA A 81 21.85 -4.36 -13.82
CA ALA A 81 23.15 -3.71 -13.73
C ALA A 81 23.50 -3.28 -12.29
N GLU A 82 22.57 -2.62 -11.59
CA GLU A 82 22.76 -2.18 -10.20
C GLU A 82 22.99 -3.37 -9.25
N ARG A 83 22.27 -4.47 -9.46
CA ARG A 83 22.46 -5.71 -8.69
C ARG A 83 23.79 -6.39 -8.97
N LEU A 84 24.27 -6.39 -10.21
CA LEU A 84 25.61 -6.90 -10.56
C LEU A 84 26.72 -6.06 -9.89
N LEU A 85 26.47 -4.78 -9.66
CA LEU A 85 27.37 -3.89 -8.92
C LEU A 85 27.28 -4.07 -7.40
N GLY A 86 26.47 -5.01 -6.91
CA GLY A 86 26.33 -5.32 -5.49
C GLY A 86 25.38 -4.39 -4.73
N ARG A 87 24.51 -3.63 -5.40
CA ARG A 87 23.45 -2.89 -4.70
C ARG A 87 22.40 -3.85 -4.14
N GLU A 88 22.05 -3.63 -2.88
CA GLU A 88 21.09 -4.43 -2.13
C GLU A 88 19.67 -3.83 -2.13
N ASP A 89 19.55 -2.54 -2.46
CA ASP A 89 18.32 -1.85 -2.82
C ASP A 89 18.40 -1.21 -4.21
N VAL A 90 17.32 -1.32 -4.98
CA VAL A 90 17.17 -0.63 -6.27
C VAL A 90 15.77 -0.05 -6.33
N ASN A 91 15.67 1.22 -6.75
CA ASN A 91 14.40 1.92 -6.94
C ASN A 91 13.46 1.86 -5.72
N GLY A 92 14.03 2.06 -4.51
CA GLY A 92 13.27 2.03 -3.26
C GLY A 92 12.79 0.63 -2.84
N VAL A 93 13.42 -0.43 -3.34
CA VAL A 93 13.06 -1.81 -3.00
C VAL A 93 14.31 -2.59 -2.56
N TYR A 94 14.28 -3.14 -1.35
CA TYR A 94 15.26 -4.09 -0.85
C TYR A 94 15.06 -5.47 -1.48
N PHE A 95 16.15 -6.10 -1.89
CA PHE A 95 16.18 -7.50 -2.32
C PHE A 95 16.40 -8.41 -1.12
N GLY A 96 15.31 -8.77 -0.45
CA GLY A 96 15.32 -9.63 0.72
C GLY A 96 15.58 -11.11 0.42
N LYS A 97 15.71 -11.87 1.50
CA LYS A 97 15.83 -13.34 1.50
C LYS A 97 14.52 -13.98 1.07
N ASP A 98 14.60 -15.25 0.66
CA ASP A 98 13.43 -16.08 0.31
C ASP A 98 12.54 -15.49 -0.80
N GLY A 99 13.13 -14.66 -1.66
CA GLY A 99 12.44 -14.04 -2.79
C GLY A 99 11.64 -12.78 -2.45
N TYR A 100 11.72 -12.26 -1.22
CA TYR A 100 11.04 -11.04 -0.82
C TYR A 100 11.62 -9.80 -1.50
N LEU A 101 10.73 -8.98 -2.07
CA LEU A 101 10.99 -7.62 -2.52
C LEU A 101 10.29 -6.70 -1.51
N LEU A 102 11.07 -5.93 -0.74
CA LEU A 102 10.56 -5.18 0.40
C LEU A 102 10.69 -3.68 0.12
N GLU A 103 9.57 -2.97 0.12
CA GLU A 103 9.58 -1.53 -0.09
C GLU A 103 10.33 -0.81 1.03
N LYS A 104 11.22 0.08 0.63
CA LYS A 104 12.02 0.93 1.49
C LYS A 104 11.27 2.23 1.73
N PHE A 105 11.24 2.62 2.99
CA PHE A 105 10.71 3.91 3.43
C PHE A 105 11.84 4.66 4.12
N ASP A 106 12.13 5.86 3.65
CA ASP A 106 13.10 6.76 4.26
C ASP A 106 12.35 7.75 5.17
N ARG A 107 13.02 8.21 6.24
CA ARG A 107 12.39 9.07 7.25
C ARG A 107 11.84 10.35 6.60
N GLU A 108 12.60 10.93 5.69
CA GLU A 108 12.32 12.19 5.04
C GLU A 108 11.06 12.13 4.17
N ASP A 109 10.73 10.95 3.64
CA ASP A 109 9.53 10.73 2.82
C ASP A 109 8.28 10.52 3.69
N ILE A 110 8.45 10.05 4.93
CA ILE A 110 7.37 9.75 5.85
C ILE A 110 7.09 10.92 6.80
N GLU A 111 8.10 11.43 7.50
CA GLU A 111 8.01 12.48 8.52
C GLU A 111 7.89 13.88 7.90
N THR A 112 6.83 14.06 7.13
CA THR A 112 6.49 15.30 6.41
C THR A 112 5.51 16.17 7.20
N GLU A 113 5.40 17.45 6.83
CA GLU A 113 4.33 18.32 7.36
C GLU A 113 2.93 17.74 7.08
N GLN A 114 2.76 17.02 5.97
CA GLN A 114 1.50 16.36 5.64
C GLN A 114 1.19 15.22 6.60
N MET A 115 2.20 14.43 7.02
CA MET A 115 2.01 13.38 8.02
C MET A 115 1.55 13.97 9.36
N GLU A 116 2.18 15.06 9.83
CA GLU A 116 1.78 15.72 11.07
C GLU A 116 0.33 16.22 11.01
N LYS A 117 -0.09 16.83 9.90
CA LYS A 117 -1.48 17.24 9.66
C LYS A 117 -2.45 16.06 9.66
N ASN A 118 -2.06 14.94 9.05
CA ASN A 118 -2.87 13.72 9.01
C ASN A 118 -3.03 13.12 10.42
N LEU A 119 -1.96 13.10 11.23
CA LEU A 119 -1.99 12.63 12.61
C LEU A 119 -2.86 13.52 13.49
N ASP A 120 -2.78 14.85 13.35
CA ASP A 120 -3.65 15.79 14.06
C ASP A 120 -5.13 15.59 13.67
N ALA A 121 -5.41 15.44 12.36
CA ALA A 121 -6.75 15.20 11.86
C ALA A 121 -7.32 13.86 12.37
N LEU A 122 -6.51 12.80 12.35
CA LEU A 122 -6.88 11.48 12.84
C LEU A 122 -7.13 11.51 14.35
N ALA A 123 -6.21 12.07 15.15
CA ALA A 123 -6.39 12.20 16.59
C ALA A 123 -7.66 12.99 16.93
N GLY A 124 -7.88 14.13 16.26
CA GLY A 124 -9.10 14.93 16.44
C GLY A 124 -10.37 14.18 16.04
N PHE A 125 -10.33 13.39 14.97
CA PHE A 125 -11.45 12.54 14.56
C PHE A 125 -11.76 11.48 15.62
N LEU A 126 -10.75 10.74 16.07
CA LEU A 126 -10.88 9.69 17.07
C LEU A 126 -11.48 10.23 18.37
N THR A 127 -10.94 11.32 18.92
CA THR A 127 -11.45 11.95 20.15
C THR A 127 -12.91 12.36 20.00
N ARG A 128 -13.29 13.00 18.88
CA ARG A 128 -14.68 13.41 18.65
C ARG A 128 -15.63 12.21 18.52
N GLN A 129 -15.23 11.16 17.83
CA GLN A 129 -16.08 9.98 17.67
C GLN A 129 -16.18 9.17 18.95
N ALA A 130 -15.09 9.04 19.72
CA ALA A 130 -15.11 8.45 21.05
C ALA A 130 -16.09 9.16 21.98
N GLY A 131 -16.08 10.50 22.00
CA GLY A 131 -17.04 11.28 22.79
C GLY A 131 -18.50 11.09 22.38
N ARG A 132 -18.77 10.76 21.10
CA ARG A 132 -20.14 10.58 20.57
C ARG A 132 -20.64 9.14 20.66
N LEU A 133 -19.76 8.16 20.43
CA LEU A 133 -20.12 6.75 20.28
C LEU A 133 -19.73 5.91 21.50
N GLY A 134 -18.90 6.43 22.39
CA GLY A 134 -18.20 5.67 23.42
C GLY A 134 -16.81 5.25 22.93
N ALA A 135 -15.78 5.42 23.75
CA ALA A 135 -14.42 5.08 23.33
C ALA A 135 -14.13 3.57 23.35
N ASP A 136 -15.05 2.72 23.79
CA ASP A 136 -15.06 1.27 23.55
C ASP A 136 -15.43 0.90 22.11
N ARG A 137 -15.96 1.85 21.32
CA ARG A 137 -16.45 1.62 19.95
C ARG A 137 -15.58 2.20 18.84
N VAL A 138 -14.47 2.86 19.18
CA VAL A 138 -13.63 3.59 18.23
C VAL A 138 -12.19 3.17 18.39
N ARG A 139 -11.58 2.69 17.30
CA ARG A 139 -10.19 2.25 17.23
C ARG A 139 -9.52 2.82 15.98
N ALA A 140 -8.22 3.03 16.06
CA ALA A 140 -7.34 3.21 14.92
C ALA A 140 -6.30 2.09 14.89
N MET A 141 -6.05 1.53 13.72
CA MET A 141 -5.03 0.51 13.52
C MET A 141 -4.12 0.96 12.38
N LEU A 142 -2.89 1.31 12.72
CA LEU A 142 -1.85 1.65 11.74
C LEU A 142 -1.06 0.38 11.45
N VAL A 143 -1.33 -0.23 10.29
CA VAL A 143 -0.70 -1.49 9.90
C VAL A 143 0.72 -1.20 9.35
N PRO A 144 1.77 -1.76 9.95
CA PRO A 144 3.14 -1.57 9.45
C PRO A 144 3.36 -2.30 8.12
N SER A 145 4.38 -1.87 7.39
CA SER A 145 4.81 -2.51 6.15
C SER A 145 5.67 -3.77 6.38
N ALA A 146 5.81 -4.59 5.33
CA ALA A 146 6.63 -5.79 5.34
C ALA A 146 8.10 -5.52 5.73
N SER A 147 8.69 -4.40 5.30
CA SER A 147 10.09 -4.06 5.62
C SER A 147 10.31 -3.73 7.10
N TRP A 148 9.26 -3.35 7.83
CA TRP A 148 9.34 -3.10 9.27
C TRP A 148 9.07 -4.35 10.12
N ILE A 149 8.19 -5.24 9.65
CA ILE A 149 7.86 -6.49 10.36
C ILE A 149 8.90 -7.57 10.09
N LEU A 150 9.23 -7.82 8.82
CA LEU A 150 10.09 -8.93 8.35
C LEU A 150 11.58 -8.55 8.30
N LYS A 151 12.11 -7.97 9.39
CA LYS A 151 13.48 -7.46 9.43
C LYS A 151 14.54 -8.54 9.16
N GLU A 152 14.27 -9.78 9.50
CA GLU A 152 15.13 -10.95 9.24
C GLU A 152 15.28 -11.28 7.76
N LYS A 153 14.31 -10.84 6.93
CA LYS A 153 14.31 -11.02 5.48
C LYS A 153 15.12 -9.92 4.79
N LEU A 154 15.42 -8.81 5.45
CA LEU A 154 16.16 -7.73 4.82
C LEU A 154 17.62 -8.11 4.50
N PRO A 155 18.24 -7.42 3.53
CA PRO A 155 19.67 -7.49 3.27
C PRO A 155 20.53 -7.15 4.50
N PHE A 156 21.81 -7.51 4.44
CA PHE A 156 22.73 -7.23 5.54
C PHE A 156 22.89 -5.72 5.73
N ALA A 157 22.90 -5.27 6.99
CA ALA A 157 23.01 -3.85 7.35
C ALA A 157 21.88 -2.93 6.82
N ALA A 158 20.78 -3.47 6.30
CA ALA A 158 19.59 -2.69 6.00
C ALA A 158 19.03 -2.06 7.28
N ALA A 159 18.68 -0.77 7.22
CA ALA A 159 18.13 -0.01 8.33
C ALA A 159 16.75 0.54 7.93
N PRO A 160 15.68 -0.28 8.00
CA PRO A 160 14.34 0.17 7.63
C PRO A 160 13.85 1.24 8.61
N TYR A 161 13.05 2.18 8.13
CA TYR A 161 12.43 3.20 8.98
C TYR A 161 11.58 2.61 10.11
N ASP A 162 11.71 3.17 11.32
CA ASP A 162 10.91 2.79 12.49
C ASP A 162 9.49 3.37 12.40
N GLN A 163 8.61 2.61 11.75
CA GLN A 163 7.19 2.94 11.58
C GLN A 163 6.42 2.95 12.90
N GLY A 164 6.93 2.30 13.95
CA GLY A 164 6.38 2.40 15.31
C GLY A 164 6.47 3.82 15.88
N THR A 165 7.36 4.67 15.32
CA THR A 165 7.42 6.10 15.68
C THR A 165 6.11 6.83 15.34
N VAL A 166 5.50 6.51 14.20
CA VAL A 166 4.24 7.13 13.76
C VAL A 166 3.09 6.76 14.71
N VAL A 167 3.06 5.50 15.17
CA VAL A 167 2.10 5.02 16.18
C VAL A 167 2.26 5.80 17.49
N ARG A 168 3.50 5.90 18.01
CA ARG A 168 3.79 6.66 19.24
C ARG A 168 3.44 8.15 19.11
N MET A 169 3.63 8.73 17.92
CA MET A 169 3.22 10.12 17.65
C MET A 169 1.70 10.28 17.73
N LEU A 170 0.92 9.33 17.21
CA LEU A 170 -0.54 9.32 17.33
C LEU A 170 -0.99 9.19 18.79
N GLU A 171 -0.44 8.22 19.52
CA GLU A 171 -0.74 8.00 20.95
C GLU A 171 -0.46 9.24 21.80
N LYS A 172 0.67 9.90 21.55
CA LYS A 172 1.02 11.16 22.23
C LYS A 172 -0.01 12.26 21.98
N ARG A 173 -0.52 12.38 20.75
CA ARG A 173 -1.56 13.37 20.39
C ARG A 173 -2.89 13.08 21.07
N LEU A 174 -3.30 11.81 21.10
CA LEU A 174 -4.49 11.37 21.81
C LEU A 174 -4.36 11.63 23.32
N THR A 175 -3.18 11.40 23.90
CA THR A 175 -2.90 11.68 25.32
C THR A 175 -2.91 13.18 25.61
N ALA A 176 -2.26 14.00 24.79
CA ALA A 176 -2.24 15.45 24.96
C ALA A 176 -3.65 16.07 24.78
N GLY A 177 -4.43 15.55 23.83
CA GLY A 177 -5.82 15.95 23.60
C GLY A 177 -6.78 15.55 24.74
N SER A 178 -6.51 14.45 25.44
CA SER A 178 -7.29 14.05 26.63
C SER A 178 -7.11 15.00 27.83
N SER A 179 -6.06 15.83 27.83
CA SER A 179 -5.86 16.91 28.80
C SER A 179 -6.60 18.21 28.42
N PHE A 180 -7.23 18.27 27.24
CA PHE A 180 -8.04 19.41 26.82
C PHE A 180 -9.45 19.26 27.39
N SER A 181 -9.59 19.53 28.69
CA SER A 181 -10.86 19.96 29.30
C SER A 181 -11.18 21.38 28.79
N GLY A 182 -11.45 21.50 27.49
CA GLY A 182 -11.89 22.73 26.85
C GLY A 182 -13.40 22.79 26.90
N THR A 183 -13.91 23.65 27.77
CA THR A 183 -15.30 24.06 27.85
C THR A 183 -15.73 24.77 26.57
N GLU A 184 -16.00 24.03 25.50
CA GLU A 184 -16.95 24.48 24.48
C GLU A 184 -17.98 23.37 24.31
N ALA A 185 -19.07 23.55 25.04
CA ALA A 185 -20.28 22.77 24.88
C ALA A 185 -20.78 22.93 23.44
N TYR A 186 -20.70 21.84 22.67
CA TYR A 186 -21.69 21.64 21.63
C TYR A 186 -23.01 21.39 22.35
N ASP A 187 -23.98 22.26 22.14
CA ASP A 187 -25.27 22.27 22.81
C ASP A 187 -26.06 21.01 22.41
N GLY A 188 -25.89 19.94 23.20
CA GLY A 188 -26.46 18.63 22.88
C GLY A 188 -25.77 17.49 23.63
N ASP A 189 -26.18 17.33 24.88
CA ASP A 189 -25.89 16.23 25.80
C ASP A 189 -24.65 16.38 26.70
N ALA A 190 -24.92 16.25 27.99
CA ALA A 190 -24.04 16.60 29.08
C ALA A 190 -23.11 15.45 29.43
N GLY A 191 -21.80 15.74 29.46
CA GLY A 191 -20.90 15.29 30.50
C GLY A 191 -20.76 13.79 30.74
N THR A 192 -19.73 13.19 30.14
CA THR A 192 -18.76 12.40 30.91
C THR A 192 -17.37 12.68 30.36
N ALA A 193 -16.43 13.04 31.23
CA ALA A 193 -15.02 13.02 30.88
C ALA A 193 -14.66 11.56 30.60
N PHE A 194 -14.57 11.19 29.32
CA PHE A 194 -14.27 9.83 28.90
C PHE A 194 -12.77 9.59 29.10
N ASN A 195 -12.43 9.03 30.25
CA ASN A 195 -11.05 8.71 30.60
C ASN A 195 -10.77 7.25 30.20
N LEU A 196 -10.84 6.94 28.90
CA LEU A 196 -10.08 5.80 28.39
C LEU A 196 -8.67 6.29 28.10
N PRO A 197 -7.64 5.57 28.57
CA PRO A 197 -6.28 5.93 28.27
C PRO A 197 -6.07 5.87 26.75
N ALA A 198 -5.25 6.79 26.22
CA ALA A 198 -5.04 6.99 24.79
C ALA A 198 -4.54 5.73 24.06
N ASP A 199 -3.92 4.82 24.80
CA ASP A 199 -3.48 3.49 24.37
C ASP A 199 -4.66 2.56 24.02
N ALA A 200 -5.84 2.72 24.64
CA ALA A 200 -7.01 1.88 24.35
C ALA A 200 -7.64 2.16 22.98
N MET A 201 -7.34 3.30 22.35
CA MET A 201 -7.88 3.68 21.03
C MET A 201 -6.98 3.25 19.87
N VAL A 202 -5.73 2.86 20.12
CA VAL A 202 -4.78 2.46 19.08
C VAL A 202 -4.53 0.97 19.21
N VAL A 203 -4.80 0.21 18.14
CA VAL A 203 -4.61 -1.24 18.12
C VAL A 203 -3.13 -1.56 17.89
N ASP A 204 -2.52 -2.30 18.81
CA ASP A 204 -1.16 -2.84 18.63
C ASP A 204 -1.17 -4.07 17.72
N VAL A 205 -1.30 -3.81 16.42
CA VAL A 205 -1.18 -4.84 15.39
C VAL A 205 0.28 -5.22 15.12
N GLU A 206 1.25 -4.36 15.47
CA GLU A 206 2.67 -4.63 15.24
C GLU A 206 3.11 -5.86 16.04
N GLN A 207 2.75 -5.92 17.34
CA GLN A 207 3.09 -7.07 18.17
C GLN A 207 2.54 -8.36 17.57
N SER A 208 1.25 -8.39 17.23
CA SER A 208 0.59 -9.56 16.64
C SER A 208 1.31 -10.02 15.37
N LEU A 209 1.62 -9.11 14.45
CA LEU A 209 2.35 -9.44 13.22
C LEU A 209 3.79 -9.91 13.50
N ARG A 210 4.48 -9.34 14.49
CA ARG A 210 5.84 -9.77 14.87
C ARG A 210 5.87 -11.18 15.44
N GLU A 211 4.86 -11.59 16.20
CA GLU A 211 4.76 -12.95 16.73
C GLU A 211 4.64 -13.99 15.60
N HIS A 212 4.03 -13.59 14.49
CA HIS A 212 3.79 -14.43 13.32
C HIS A 212 4.70 -14.13 12.11
N ARG A 213 5.79 -13.37 12.30
CA ARG A 213 6.72 -12.95 11.24
C ARG A 213 7.41 -14.07 10.46
N LEU A 214 7.41 -15.29 11.00
CA LEU A 214 7.97 -16.48 10.34
C LEU A 214 6.96 -17.17 9.41
N GLU A 215 5.70 -16.77 9.45
CA GLU A 215 4.65 -17.21 8.52
C GLU A 215 4.59 -16.29 7.29
N GLU A 216 3.90 -16.73 6.23
CA GLU A 216 3.70 -15.94 5.01
C GLU A 216 2.62 -14.86 5.21
N ILE A 217 2.86 -13.91 6.12
CA ILE A 217 1.92 -12.84 6.49
C ILE A 217 1.97 -11.62 5.55
N TYR A 218 3.00 -11.51 4.70
CA TYR A 218 3.07 -10.54 3.60
C TYR A 218 3.41 -11.23 2.29
N TYR A 219 2.87 -10.69 1.19
CA TYR A 219 3.28 -11.09 -0.15
C TYR A 219 4.75 -10.74 -0.38
N ARG A 220 5.44 -11.55 -1.19
CA ARG A 220 6.86 -11.32 -1.50
C ARG A 220 7.03 -10.24 -2.55
N THR A 221 6.05 -10.08 -3.42
CA THR A 221 6.13 -9.21 -4.61
C THR A 221 5.18 -8.01 -4.55
N ASP A 222 4.39 -7.90 -3.49
CA ASP A 222 3.41 -6.84 -3.27
C ASP A 222 3.61 -6.17 -1.90
N HIS A 223 3.08 -4.96 -1.75
CA HIS A 223 3.23 -4.18 -0.52
C HIS A 223 2.21 -4.57 0.56
N HIS A 224 1.13 -5.25 0.18
CA HIS A 224 0.09 -5.69 1.11
C HIS A 224 0.50 -6.94 1.91
N TRP A 225 -0.13 -7.10 3.06
CA TRP A 225 -0.18 -8.38 3.77
C TRP A 225 -0.95 -9.45 2.97
N THR A 226 -0.76 -10.72 3.31
CA THR A 226 -1.63 -11.81 2.84
C THR A 226 -2.93 -11.82 3.63
N VAL A 227 -3.90 -12.68 3.26
CA VAL A 227 -5.13 -12.88 4.07
C VAL A 227 -4.78 -13.39 5.46
N LEU A 228 -3.71 -14.18 5.60
CA LEU A 228 -3.22 -14.62 6.90
C LEU A 228 -2.68 -13.45 7.75
N GLY A 229 -1.94 -12.52 7.16
CA GLY A 229 -1.53 -11.29 7.85
C GLY A 229 -2.72 -10.42 8.24
N ALA A 230 -3.69 -10.27 7.33
CA ALA A 230 -4.94 -9.57 7.59
C ALA A 230 -5.79 -10.23 8.69
N TYR A 231 -5.78 -11.57 8.78
CA TYR A 231 -6.43 -12.32 9.84
C TYR A 231 -5.85 -11.95 11.22
N TYR A 232 -4.53 -11.85 11.35
CA TYR A 232 -3.91 -11.41 12.61
C TYR A 232 -4.26 -9.96 12.96
N GLY A 233 -4.34 -9.07 11.95
CA GLY A 233 -4.87 -7.73 12.14
C GLY A 233 -6.33 -7.71 12.60
N TYR A 234 -7.16 -8.58 12.03
CA TYR A 234 -8.55 -8.79 12.46
C TYR A 234 -8.61 -9.28 13.92
N CYS A 235 -7.79 -10.24 14.32
CA CYS A 235 -7.74 -10.73 15.70
C CYS A 235 -7.40 -9.60 16.67
N ALA A 236 -6.31 -8.87 16.41
CA ALA A 236 -5.89 -7.75 17.25
C ALA A 236 -6.98 -6.68 17.37
N TRP A 237 -7.64 -6.33 16.25
CA TRP A 237 -8.76 -5.40 16.26
C TRP A 237 -9.97 -5.95 17.03
N ALA A 238 -10.37 -7.20 16.80
CA ALA A 238 -11.52 -7.84 17.42
C ALA A 238 -11.35 -7.88 18.95
N GLU A 239 -10.19 -8.33 19.42
CA GLU A 239 -9.83 -8.34 20.85
C GLU A 239 -9.85 -6.94 21.45
N SER A 240 -9.29 -5.95 20.75
CA SER A 240 -9.32 -4.55 21.21
C SER A 240 -10.74 -4.01 21.37
N MET A 241 -11.70 -4.55 20.62
CA MET A 241 -13.12 -4.20 20.64
C MET A 241 -13.94 -5.09 21.60
N GLY A 242 -13.30 -6.04 22.30
CA GLY A 242 -13.96 -6.97 23.20
C GLY A 242 -14.70 -8.12 22.49
N PHE A 243 -14.44 -8.35 21.21
CA PHE A 243 -14.93 -9.51 20.48
C PHE A 243 -13.96 -10.68 20.62
N VAL A 244 -14.51 -11.89 20.64
CA VAL A 244 -13.71 -13.11 20.47
C VAL A 244 -13.56 -13.32 18.96
N PRO A 245 -12.34 -13.27 18.40
CA PRO A 245 -12.13 -13.55 16.99
C PRO A 245 -12.48 -15.01 16.68
N ARG A 246 -12.94 -15.27 15.45
CA ARG A 246 -13.07 -16.65 14.97
C ARG A 246 -11.69 -17.28 14.85
N GLU A 247 -11.62 -18.57 15.20
CA GLU A 247 -10.41 -19.36 15.01
C GLU A 247 -10.15 -19.63 13.53
N LYS A 248 -8.89 -19.90 13.16
CA LYS A 248 -8.52 -20.17 11.76
C LYS A 248 -9.26 -21.38 11.20
N GLU A 249 -9.50 -22.40 12.03
CA GLU A 249 -10.19 -23.64 11.67
C GLU A 249 -11.67 -23.42 11.35
N GLU A 250 -12.23 -22.25 11.72
CA GLU A 250 -13.57 -21.84 11.31
C GLU A 250 -13.64 -21.29 9.88
N PHE A 251 -12.51 -21.24 9.17
CA PHE A 251 -12.45 -20.81 7.78
C PHE A 251 -12.03 -21.95 6.85
N ALA A 252 -12.80 -22.15 5.78
CA ALA A 252 -12.37 -22.90 4.61
C ALA A 252 -11.40 -22.02 3.81
N VAL A 253 -10.19 -22.54 3.57
CA VAL A 253 -9.13 -21.85 2.84
C VAL A 253 -8.98 -22.47 1.45
N GLU A 254 -9.09 -21.63 0.42
CA GLU A 254 -8.93 -22.02 -0.98
C GLU A 254 -7.82 -21.18 -1.63
N THR A 255 -6.88 -21.83 -2.33
CA THR A 255 -5.94 -21.10 -3.20
C THR A 255 -6.64 -20.68 -4.49
N VAL A 256 -6.79 -19.38 -4.70
CA VAL A 256 -7.46 -18.82 -5.88
C VAL A 256 -6.50 -18.37 -6.98
N SER A 257 -5.23 -18.11 -6.64
CA SER A 257 -4.19 -17.79 -7.61
C SER A 257 -2.81 -18.27 -7.13
N ARG A 258 -1.97 -18.65 -8.09
CA ARG A 258 -0.53 -18.99 -7.89
C ARG A 258 0.39 -18.16 -8.79
N ASN A 259 -0.15 -17.10 -9.38
CA ASN A 259 0.51 -16.29 -10.41
C ASN A 259 0.41 -14.79 -10.09
N PHE A 260 0.35 -14.43 -8.80
CA PHE A 260 0.29 -13.03 -8.39
C PHE A 260 1.70 -12.42 -8.40
N LEU A 261 1.88 -11.35 -9.16
CA LEU A 261 3.06 -10.48 -9.11
C LEU A 261 2.58 -9.08 -8.78
N GLY A 262 2.98 -8.59 -7.60
CA GLY A 262 2.51 -7.32 -7.07
C GLY A 262 3.24 -6.09 -7.58
N THR A 263 2.84 -4.95 -7.03
CA THR A 263 3.35 -3.63 -7.45
C THR A 263 4.82 -3.42 -7.08
N VAL A 264 5.32 -4.08 -6.03
CA VAL A 264 6.73 -3.98 -5.62
C VAL A 264 7.63 -4.64 -6.66
N GLN A 265 7.22 -5.77 -7.24
CA GLN A 265 7.94 -6.39 -8.35
C GLN A 265 7.95 -5.50 -9.60
N ALA A 266 6.85 -4.81 -9.89
CA ALA A 266 6.78 -3.89 -11.02
C ALA A 266 7.72 -2.67 -10.89
N LYS A 267 8.06 -2.26 -9.66
CA LYS A 267 9.05 -1.20 -9.41
C LYS A 267 10.46 -1.58 -9.83
N VAL A 268 10.81 -2.87 -9.77
CA VAL A 268 12.17 -3.36 -10.07
C VAL A 268 12.28 -4.08 -11.41
N GLY A 269 11.15 -4.53 -11.99
CA GLY A 269 11.07 -5.09 -13.34
C GLY A 269 11.81 -6.41 -13.56
N VAL A 270 12.41 -6.99 -12.51
CA VAL A 270 13.13 -8.27 -12.59
C VAL A 270 12.21 -9.45 -12.32
N GLY A 271 12.56 -10.63 -12.83
CA GLY A 271 11.83 -11.86 -12.55
C GLY A 271 11.80 -12.16 -11.05
N ALA A 272 10.61 -12.47 -10.55
CA ALA A 272 10.36 -12.91 -9.19
C ALA A 272 9.45 -14.15 -9.22
N GLU A 273 9.50 -14.95 -8.16
CA GLU A 273 8.55 -16.03 -8.00
C GLU A 273 7.16 -15.45 -7.68
N PRO A 274 6.10 -15.83 -8.42
CA PRO A 274 4.77 -15.35 -8.13
C PRO A 274 4.26 -15.81 -6.77
N ASP A 275 3.51 -14.94 -6.10
CA ASP A 275 2.83 -15.23 -4.86
C ASP A 275 1.55 -16.05 -5.06
N ARG A 276 1.10 -16.67 -3.96
CA ARG A 276 -0.17 -17.39 -3.86
C ARG A 276 -1.21 -16.52 -3.16
N MET A 277 -2.40 -16.42 -3.73
CA MET A 277 -3.53 -15.74 -3.10
C MET A 277 -4.54 -16.76 -2.61
N GLU A 278 -5.21 -16.43 -1.50
CA GLU A 278 -6.12 -17.33 -0.82
C GLU A 278 -7.47 -16.66 -0.54
N ARG A 279 -8.52 -17.45 -0.57
CA ARG A 279 -9.86 -17.08 -0.13
C ARG A 279 -10.14 -17.77 1.19
N TRP A 280 -10.70 -17.03 2.14
CA TRP A 280 -11.08 -17.55 3.46
C TRP A 280 -12.60 -17.34 3.63
N VAL A 281 -13.36 -18.42 3.81
CA VAL A 281 -14.83 -18.38 3.97
C VAL A 281 -15.24 -19.09 5.25
N PRO A 282 -16.13 -18.51 6.09
CA PRO A 282 -16.63 -19.20 7.28
C PRO A 282 -17.26 -20.56 6.95
N VAL A 283 -16.88 -21.61 7.68
CA VAL A 283 -17.39 -22.98 7.46
C VAL A 283 -18.84 -23.16 7.90
N ASP A 284 -19.38 -22.22 8.69
CA ASP A 284 -20.75 -22.24 9.18
C ASP A 284 -21.80 -21.82 8.14
N GLY A 285 -21.37 -21.57 6.90
CA GLY A 285 -22.25 -21.16 5.80
C GLY A 285 -22.72 -19.71 5.89
N THR A 286 -22.10 -18.89 6.74
CA THR A 286 -22.43 -17.45 6.79
C THR A 286 -22.01 -16.75 5.50
N GLU A 287 -23.00 -16.20 4.79
CA GLU A 287 -22.79 -15.41 3.58
C GLU A 287 -22.89 -13.90 3.84
N TRP A 288 -22.16 -13.15 3.03
CA TRP A 288 -22.08 -11.70 3.09
C TRP A 288 -22.20 -11.10 1.69
N GLU A 289 -22.92 -9.99 1.60
CA GLU A 289 -23.03 -9.18 0.40
C GLU A 289 -22.29 -7.85 0.62
N ALA A 290 -21.60 -7.38 -0.41
CA ALA A 290 -20.93 -6.09 -0.41
C ALA A 290 -21.61 -5.15 -1.40
N TYR A 291 -21.84 -3.90 -0.99
CA TYR A 291 -22.38 -2.85 -1.84
C TYR A 291 -21.33 -1.74 -1.95
N TYR A 292 -20.90 -1.47 -3.18
CA TYR A 292 -19.87 -0.47 -3.47
C TYR A 292 -20.50 0.82 -3.95
N ASP A 293 -20.07 1.96 -3.40
CA ASP A 293 -20.46 3.31 -3.83
C ASP A 293 -21.98 3.52 -3.91
N ARG A 294 -22.72 2.92 -2.97
CA ARG A 294 -24.19 2.93 -2.89
C ARG A 294 -24.90 2.29 -4.08
N ALA A 295 -24.25 1.33 -4.75
CA ALA A 295 -24.90 0.49 -5.74
C ALA A 295 -26.15 -0.20 -5.15
N GLU A 296 -27.19 -0.35 -5.97
CA GLU A 296 -28.43 -1.03 -5.59
C GLU A 296 -28.26 -2.56 -5.56
N GLU A 297 -27.46 -3.09 -6.49
CA GLU A 297 -27.20 -4.52 -6.62
C GLU A 297 -26.00 -4.94 -5.74
N PRO A 298 -26.11 -6.06 -4.99
CA PRO A 298 -24.99 -6.58 -4.23
C PRO A 298 -23.93 -7.15 -5.17
N ALA A 299 -22.68 -6.87 -4.82
CA ALA A 299 -21.53 -7.64 -5.24
C ALA A 299 -21.15 -8.65 -4.13
N GLY A 300 -20.09 -9.43 -4.38
CA GLY A 300 -19.47 -10.28 -3.37
C GLY A 300 -18.28 -9.60 -2.70
N LEU A 301 -17.81 -10.16 -1.58
CA LEU A 301 -16.53 -9.76 -0.97
C LEU A 301 -15.32 -10.08 -1.86
N TYR A 302 -15.50 -10.99 -2.82
CA TYR A 302 -14.46 -11.51 -3.69
C TYR A 302 -14.77 -11.20 -5.16
N ALA A 303 -13.93 -10.39 -5.80
CA ALA A 303 -14.07 -10.01 -7.21
C ALA A 303 -13.29 -10.98 -8.12
N GLU A 304 -13.94 -12.06 -8.56
CA GLU A 304 -13.29 -13.11 -9.37
C GLU A 304 -12.61 -12.58 -10.63
N SER A 305 -13.20 -11.57 -11.28
CA SER A 305 -12.65 -10.95 -12.49
C SER A 305 -11.28 -10.30 -12.26
N ALA A 306 -10.95 -9.91 -11.04
CA ALA A 306 -9.64 -9.34 -10.70
C ALA A 306 -8.51 -10.36 -10.85
N LEU A 307 -8.78 -11.66 -10.67
CA LEU A 307 -7.78 -12.73 -10.79
C LEU A 307 -7.25 -12.88 -12.22
N GLU A 308 -8.01 -12.46 -13.23
CA GLU A 308 -7.57 -12.42 -14.63
C GLU A 308 -6.78 -11.15 -14.97
N SER A 309 -6.87 -10.12 -14.12
CA SER A 309 -6.19 -8.84 -14.32
C SER A 309 -4.76 -8.86 -13.79
N ARG A 310 -3.99 -7.79 -14.05
CA ARG A 310 -2.68 -7.59 -13.41
C ARG A 310 -2.80 -7.21 -11.94
N ASP A 311 -3.78 -6.38 -11.59
CA ASP A 311 -4.08 -5.98 -10.22
C ASP A 311 -4.96 -7.04 -9.54
N LYS A 312 -4.36 -8.21 -9.26
CA LYS A 312 -5.10 -9.31 -8.64
C LYS A 312 -5.52 -9.01 -7.21
N TYR A 313 -4.87 -8.07 -6.50
CA TYR A 313 -5.20 -7.77 -5.11
C TYR A 313 -6.62 -7.20 -4.95
N ARG A 314 -7.17 -6.57 -6.01
CA ARG A 314 -8.60 -6.22 -6.11
C ARG A 314 -9.56 -7.40 -5.98
N PHE A 315 -9.05 -8.63 -6.02
CA PHE A 315 -9.81 -9.80 -5.64
C PHE A 315 -10.50 -9.61 -4.29
N TYR A 316 -9.87 -8.92 -3.33
CA TYR A 316 -10.52 -8.55 -2.08
C TYR A 316 -11.23 -7.19 -2.23
N LEU A 317 -12.55 -7.21 -2.04
CA LEU A 317 -13.42 -6.03 -2.01
C LEU A 317 -13.45 -5.17 -3.29
N ASP A 318 -13.05 -5.69 -4.45
CA ASP A 318 -12.98 -4.99 -5.74
C ASP A 318 -12.03 -3.77 -5.78
N GLY A 319 -11.24 -3.56 -4.72
CA GLY A 319 -10.31 -2.46 -4.58
C GLY A 319 -10.86 -1.28 -3.78
N ASN A 320 -10.57 -0.06 -4.24
CA ASN A 320 -10.84 1.16 -3.50
C ASN A 320 -12.19 1.78 -3.91
N HIS A 321 -13.10 1.87 -2.93
CA HIS A 321 -14.41 2.50 -3.08
C HIS A 321 -14.59 3.64 -2.07
N GLY A 322 -15.40 4.63 -2.40
CA GLY A 322 -15.71 5.74 -1.50
C GLY A 322 -16.58 5.31 -0.32
N LEU A 323 -17.38 4.26 -0.50
CA LEU A 323 -18.13 3.57 0.55
C LEU A 323 -18.29 2.09 0.21
N THR A 324 -17.97 1.22 1.16
CA THR A 324 -18.29 -0.21 1.10
C THR A 324 -19.22 -0.56 2.25
N GLU A 325 -20.43 -1.02 1.95
CA GLU A 325 -21.37 -1.52 2.93
C GLU A 325 -21.42 -3.05 2.87
N ILE A 326 -21.16 -3.72 3.99
CA ILE A 326 -21.19 -5.19 4.07
C ILE A 326 -22.39 -5.62 4.91
N ARG A 327 -23.24 -6.46 4.34
CA ARG A 327 -24.44 -6.99 4.99
C ARG A 327 -24.35 -8.50 5.11
N ARG A 328 -24.74 -9.03 6.28
CA ARG A 328 -24.93 -10.46 6.43
C ARG A 328 -26.18 -10.86 5.66
N VAL A 329 -26.07 -11.87 4.80
CA VAL A 329 -27.25 -12.46 4.15
C VAL A 329 -28.07 -13.15 5.25
N LYS A 330 -29.32 -12.73 5.44
CA LYS A 330 -30.22 -13.44 6.35
C LYS A 330 -30.53 -14.79 5.72
N ALA A 331 -30.25 -15.89 6.44
CA ALA A 331 -30.74 -17.20 6.04
C ALA A 331 -32.26 -17.11 5.85
N GLY A 332 -32.74 -17.49 4.66
CA GLY A 332 -34.17 -17.55 4.36
C GLY A 332 -34.87 -18.40 5.42
N GLY A 333 -35.90 -17.82 6.05
CA GLY A 333 -36.71 -18.48 7.08
C GLY A 333 -37.60 -19.59 6.54
#